data_AF-A0A3C0REN5-F1
#
_entry.id   AF-A0A3C0REN5-F1
#
_cell.length_a   1.000
_cell.length_b   1.000
_cell.length_c   1.000
_cell.angle_alpha   90.00
_cell.angle_beta   90.00
_cell.angle_gamma   90.00
#
_symmetry.space_group_name_H-M   'P 1'
#
loop_
_entity.id
_entity.type
_entity.pdbx_description
1 polymer ?
#
loop_
_entity_poly.entity_id
_entity_poly.type
_entity_poly.pdbx_seq_one_letter_code
_entity_poly.pdbx_strand_id
1 'polypeptide(L)'
;GKVWIKQMGTSGLTMRFQQHPQLKASVYHLGANRFYTEYNQTVFGTAILPFTVAGDSVHSFKLFVNPSVEFTEYTFRKTKKTK
;
A
#
# COMPACT_ATOMS: atom_id res chain seq x y z
N GLY A 1 -2.36 11.96 4.96
CA GLY A 1 -2.86 10.86 5.82
C GLY A 1 -1.73 9.92 6.19
N LYS A 2 -1.95 8.98 7.12
CA LYS A 2 -0.98 7.92 7.47
C LYS A 2 -1.44 6.57 6.92
N VAL A 3 -0.47 5.75 6.56
CA VAL A 3 -0.66 4.36 6.14
C VAL A 3 0.23 3.47 7.00
N TRP A 4 -0.32 2.35 7.45
CA TRP A 4 0.44 1.31 8.14
C TRP A 4 0.43 0.04 7.31
N ILE A 5 1.62 -0.53 7.11
CA ILE A 5 1.81 -1.82 6.45
C ILE A 5 2.36 -2.77 7.51
N LYS A 6 1.70 -3.91 7.69
CA LYS A 6 2.09 -4.97 8.62
C LYS A 6 2.19 -6.29 7.88
N GLN A 7 3.15 -7.13 8.27
CA GLN A 7 3.25 -8.48 7.74
C GLN A 7 2.12 -9.36 8.28
N MET A 8 1.54 -10.17 7.40
CA MET A 8 0.51 -11.16 7.68
C MET A 8 1.02 -12.51 7.15
N GLY A 9 1.52 -13.35 8.05
CA GLY A 9 2.11 -14.64 7.69
C GLY A 9 3.48 -14.54 7.04
N THR A 10 3.83 -15.52 6.20
CA THR A 10 5.17 -15.66 5.60
C THR A 10 5.40 -14.77 4.38
N SER A 11 4.35 -14.45 3.61
CA SER A 11 4.48 -13.72 2.33
C SER A 11 3.45 -12.62 2.10
N GLY A 12 2.45 -12.48 2.97
CA GLY A 12 1.40 -11.47 2.85
C GLY A 12 1.70 -10.22 3.66
N LEU A 13 1.23 -9.07 3.17
CA LEU A 13 1.21 -7.81 3.90
C LEU A 13 -0.24 -7.30 3.99
N THR A 14 -0.56 -6.57 5.05
CA THR A 14 -1.84 -5.87 5.20
C THR A 14 -1.58 -4.37 5.33
N MET A 15 -2.24 -3.60 4.48
CA MET A 15 -2.22 -2.14 4.48
C MET A 15 -3.49 -1.57 5.12
N ARG A 16 -3.32 -0.59 6.01
CA ARG A 16 -4.41 0.14 6.69
C ARG A 16 -4.25 1.63 6.52
N PHE A 17 -5.36 2.34 6.36
CA PHE A 17 -5.41 3.77 6.08
C PHE A 17 -5.99 4.53 7.27
N GLN A 18 -5.33 5.60 7.72
CA GLN A 18 -5.81 6.42 8.84
C GLN A 18 -7.16 7.07 8.55
N GLN A 19 -7.36 7.58 7.35
CA GLN A 19 -8.58 8.28 6.94
C GLN A 19 -9.72 7.30 6.59
N HIS A 20 -9.40 6.03 6.31
CA HIS A 20 -10.38 5.00 5.97
C HIS A 20 -10.18 3.76 6.85
N PRO A 21 -10.60 3.78 8.14
CA PRO A 21 -10.35 2.68 9.09
C PRO A 21 -10.96 1.33 8.67
N GLN A 22 -12.05 1.38 7.90
CA GLN A 22 -12.76 0.22 7.34
C GLN A 22 -12.11 -0.32 6.06
N LEU A 23 -11.26 0.47 5.40
CA LEU A 23 -10.54 0.06 4.21
C LEU A 23 -9.26 -0.67 4.62
N LYS A 24 -9.12 -1.89 4.11
CA LYS A 24 -7.94 -2.74 4.28
C LYS A 24 -7.52 -3.22 2.91
N ALA A 25 -6.22 -3.34 2.69
CA ALA A 25 -5.70 -3.92 1.47
C ALA A 25 -4.77 -5.09 1.79
N SER A 26 -4.99 -6.22 1.13
CA SER A 26 -4.05 -7.34 1.09
C SER A 26 -3.00 -7.03 0.04
N VAL A 27 -1.73 -7.10 0.41
CA VAL A 27 -0.61 -6.69 -0.43
C VAL A 27 0.33 -7.88 -0.58
N TYR A 28 0.59 -8.26 -1.83
CA TYR A 28 1.36 -9.43 -2.21
C TYR A 28 2.56 -8.99 -3.05
N HIS A 29 3.75 -9.50 -2.72
CA HIS A 29 4.96 -9.16 -3.45
C HIS A 29 5.00 -9.90 -4.79
N LEU A 30 5.13 -9.15 -5.89
CA LEU A 30 5.26 -9.70 -7.25
C LEU A 30 6.71 -9.79 -7.73
N GLY A 31 7.68 -9.34 -6.93
CA GLY A 31 9.05 -9.12 -7.38
C GLY A 31 9.23 -7.77 -8.07
N ALA A 32 10.48 -7.45 -8.44
CA ALA A 32 10.85 -6.20 -9.11
C ALA A 32 10.30 -4.91 -8.44
N ASN A 33 10.20 -4.90 -7.10
CA ASN A 33 9.63 -3.81 -6.31
C ASN A 33 8.16 -3.46 -6.65
N ARG A 34 7.40 -4.44 -7.16
CA ARG A 34 5.97 -4.33 -7.46
C ARG A 34 5.16 -5.14 -6.47
N PHE A 35 4.01 -4.57 -6.09
CA PHE A 35 3.12 -5.20 -5.12
C PHE A 35 1.69 -5.21 -5.65
N TYR A 36 1.13 -6.41 -5.80
CA TYR A 36 -0.28 -6.59 -6.09
C TYR A 36 -1.08 -6.26 -4.83
N THR A 37 -2.07 -5.38 -4.99
CA THR A 37 -2.89 -4.89 -3.90
C THR A 37 -4.35 -5.18 -4.20
N GLU A 38 -5.00 -5.87 -3.29
CA GLU A 38 -6.42 -6.17 -3.33
C GLU A 38 -7.12 -5.49 -2.16
N TYR A 39 -8.11 -4.66 -2.44
CA TYR A 39 -8.87 -3.96 -1.40
C TYR A 39 -10.04 -4.82 -0.92
N ASN A 40 -10.33 -4.78 0.38
CA ASN A 40 -11.45 -5.52 0.97
C ASN A 40 -12.83 -5.01 0.53
N GLN A 41 -12.89 -3.83 -0.08
CA GLN A 41 -14.09 -3.23 -0.63
C GLN A 41 -13.97 -3.20 -2.15
N THR A 42 -14.84 -3.95 -2.83
CA THR A 42 -14.78 -4.22 -4.28
C THR A 42 -14.76 -2.95 -5.12
N VAL A 43 -15.37 -1.86 -4.64
CA VAL A 43 -15.42 -0.57 -5.31
C VAL A 43 -14.02 0.00 -5.58
N PHE A 44 -13.06 -0.24 -4.68
CA PHE A 44 -11.67 0.22 -4.84
C PHE A 44 -10.83 -0.70 -5.75
N GLY A 45 -11.34 -1.89 -6.08
CA GLY A 45 -10.76 -2.82 -7.05
C GLY A 45 -9.44 -3.45 -6.61
N THR A 46 -8.53 -3.58 -7.55
CA THR A 46 -7.18 -4.12 -7.38
C THR A 46 -6.18 -3.21 -8.08
N ALA A 47 -4.98 -3.05 -7.53
CA ALA A 47 -3.95 -2.18 -8.08
C ALA A 47 -2.55 -2.78 -7.96
N ILE A 48 -1.67 -2.49 -8.91
CA ILE A 48 -0.23 -2.78 -8.79
C ILE A 48 0.45 -1.51 -8.31
N LEU A 49 0.91 -1.52 -7.06
CA LEU A 49 1.54 -0.35 -6.45
C LEU A 49 3.06 -0.42 -6.64
N PRO A 50 3.68 0.62 -7.22
CA PRO A 50 5.13 0.69 -7.35
C PRO A 50 5.77 1.18 -6.04
N PHE A 51 6.78 0.45 -5.57
CA PHE A 51 7.55 0.81 -4.39
C PHE A 51 8.93 1.31 -4.80
N THR A 52 9.37 2.38 -4.16
CA THR A 52 10.76 2.84 -4.20
C THR A 52 11.47 2.24 -3.00
N VAL A 53 12.45 1.39 -3.27
CA VAL A 53 13.32 0.76 -2.27
C VAL A 53 14.68 1.43 -2.35
N ALA A 54 15.25 1.80 -1.20
CA ALA A 54 16.61 2.32 -1.09
C ALA A 54 17.38 1.47 -0.07
N GLY A 55 18.42 0.78 -0.52
CA GLY A 55 19.05 -0.31 0.24
C GLY A 55 18.06 -1.45 0.49
N ASP A 56 18.01 -1.96 1.72
CA ASP A 56 17.10 -3.06 2.12
C ASP A 56 15.77 -2.58 2.71
N SER A 57 15.34 -1.35 2.38
CA SER A 57 14.14 -0.75 2.97
C SER A 57 13.30 0.03 1.98
N VAL A 58 11.97 -0.14 2.11
CA VAL A 58 11.00 0.72 1.43
C VAL A 58 11.18 2.17 1.87
N HIS A 59 11.39 3.07 0.91
CA HIS A 59 11.49 4.50 1.12
C HIS A 59 10.16 5.21 0.85
N SER A 60 9.49 4.85 -0.24
CA SER A 60 8.19 5.42 -0.63
C SER A 60 7.40 4.46 -1.50
N PHE A 61 6.10 4.70 -1.65
CA PHE A 61 5.28 4.03 -2.66
C PHE A 61 4.20 4.99 -3.18
N LYS A 62 3.70 4.69 -4.37
CA LYS A 62 2.51 5.37 -4.90
C LYS A 62 1.26 4.51 -4.65
N LEU A 63 0.21 5.14 -4.16
CA LEU A 63 -1.10 4.56 -3.91
C LEU A 63 -2.06 5.02 -5.00
N PHE A 64 -2.75 4.06 -5.60
CA PHE A 64 -3.86 4.26 -6.53
C PHE A 64 -4.97 3.29 -6.20
N VAL A 65 -6.20 3.67 -6.49
CA VAL A 65 -7.38 2.80 -6.41
C VAL A 65 -8.06 2.78 -7.77
N ASN A 66 -9.19 2.09 -7.89
CA ASN A 66 -10.01 2.17 -9.08
C ASN A 66 -10.26 3.64 -9.49
N PRO A 67 -9.93 4.05 -10.73
CA PRO A 67 -10.07 5.44 -11.19
C PRO A 67 -11.51 5.94 -11.20
N SER A 68 -12.51 5.05 -11.22
CA SER A 68 -13.92 5.42 -11.06
C SER A 68 -14.27 5.91 -9.64
N VAL A 69 -13.43 5.61 -8.65
CA VAL A 69 -13.58 6.06 -7.26
C VAL A 69 -12.72 7.29 -7.00
N GLU A 70 -11.44 7.22 -7.37
CA GLU A 70 -10.49 8.31 -7.18
C GLU A 70 -9.39 8.20 -8.23
N PHE A 71 -9.18 9.29 -8.97
CA PHE A 71 -8.18 9.37 -10.03
C PHE A 71 -6.82 9.85 -9.51
N THR A 72 -6.80 10.49 -8.34
CA THR A 72 -5.61 11.13 -7.78
C THR A 72 -4.58 10.11 -7.31
N GLU A 73 -3.34 10.33 -7.73
CA GLU A 73 -2.16 9.60 -7.27
C GLU A 73 -1.66 10.11 -5.92
N TYR A 74 -1.52 9.24 -4.91
CA TYR A 74 -0.94 9.62 -3.62
C TYR A 74 0.44 9.01 -3.42
N THR A 75 1.44 9.83 -3.10
CA THR A 75 2.78 9.34 -2.74
C THR A 75 2.93 9.31 -1.22
N PHE A 76 3.21 8.13 -0.67
CA PHE A 76 3.54 7.95 0.74
C PHE A 76 5.04 7.77 0.91
N ARG A 77 5.62 8.46 1.89
CA ARG A 77 7.02 8.32 2.28
C ARG A 77 7.12 7.69 3.66
N LYS A 78 8.06 6.77 3.84
CA LYS A 78 8.34 6.16 5.14
C LYS A 78 8.86 7.24 6.08
N THR A 79 8.16 7.46 7.17
CA THR A 79 8.64 8.34 8.24
C THR A 79 9.62 7.56 9.13
N LYS A 80 10.70 8.20 9.59
CA LYS A 80 11.54 7.62 10.65
C LYS A 80 10.64 7.35 11.86
N LYS A 81 10.81 6.19 12.51
CA LYS A 81 10.21 5.97 13.83
C LYS A 81 10.91 6.93 14.79
N THR A 82 10.26 8.03 15.15
CA THR A 82 10.67 8.81 16.32
C THR A 82 10.38 7.93 17.54
N LYS A 83 11.43 7.66 18.32
CA LYS A 83 11.32 6.98 19.62
C LYS A 83 10.54 7.84 20.60
#